data_AF-A0A538L870-F1
#
_entry.id   AF-A0A538L870-F1
#
_cell.length_a   1.000
_cell.length_b   1.000
_cell.length_c   1.000
_cell.angle_alpha   90.00
_cell.angle_beta   90.00
_cell.angle_gamma   90.00
#
_symmetry.space_group_name_H-M   'P 1'
#
loop_
_entity.id
_entity.type
_entity.pdbx_description
1 polymer ?
#
loop_
_entity_poly.entity_id
_entity_poly.type
_entity_poly.pdbx_seq_one_letter_code
_entity_poly.pdbx_strand_id
1 'polypeptide(L)' 'MSLVNFTSREITCKIVYYGPGRSGKTTNLHYVYGRVPETRRGRMVSLATQTDRTLFFDFLPIDLG' A
#
# COMPACT_ATOMS: atom_id res chain seq x y z
N MET A 1 12.65 2.15 5.29
CA MET A 1 13.92 1.83 4.58
C MET A 1 13.55 1.37 3.18
N SER A 2 14.16 1.98 2.16
CA SER A 2 13.98 1.58 0.77
C SER A 2 14.83 0.35 0.46
N LEU A 3 14.38 -0.46 -0.48
CA LEU A 3 15.13 -1.60 -1.01
C LEU A 3 15.55 -1.28 -2.44
N VAL A 4 16.84 -1.36 -2.73
CA VAL A 4 17.41 -1.05 -4.05
C VAL A 4 17.77 -2.36 -4.74
N ASN A 5 17.15 -2.62 -5.90
CA ASN A 5 17.48 -3.74 -6.77
C ASN A 5 18.29 -3.22 -7.96
N PHE A 6 19.60 -3.49 -7.95
CA PHE A 6 20.51 -3.03 -9.01
C PHE A 6 20.34 -3.81 -10.33
N THR A 7 19.85 -5.06 -10.27
CA THR A 7 19.64 -5.88 -11.46
C THR A 7 18.44 -5.38 -12.27
N SER A 8 17.31 -5.10 -11.60
CA SER A 8 16.13 -4.51 -12.25
C SER A 8 16.20 -2.98 -12.36
N ARG A 9 17.18 -2.32 -11.71
CA ARG A 9 17.30 -0.86 -11.59
C ARG A 9 16.10 -0.20 -10.91
N GLU A 10 15.51 -0.89 -9.94
CA GLU A 10 14.31 -0.45 -9.22
C GLU A 10 14.62 -0.08 -7.77
N ILE A 11 13.87 0.91 -7.26
CA ILE A 11 13.88 1.27 -5.84
C ILE A 11 12.48 1.05 -5.28
N THR A 12 12.35 0.10 -4.36
CA THR A 12 11.10 -0.14 -3.65
C THR A 12 11.03 0.72 -2.40
N CYS A 13 10.02 1.59 -2.33
CA CYS A 13 9.74 2.42 -1.17
C CYS A 13 8.51 1.90 -0.42
N LYS A 14 8.59 1.84 0.92
CA LYS A 14 7.46 1.49 1.78
C LYS A 14 6.95 2.74 2.49
N ILE A 15 5.70 3.12 2.20
CA ILE A 15 5.00 4.21 2.86
C ILE A 15 3.97 3.61 3.82
N VAL A 16 4.02 4.01 5.09
CA VAL A 16 3.12 3.51 6.12
C VAL A 16 2.22 4.65 6.57
N TYR A 17 0.91 4.50 6.35
CA TYR A 17 -0.10 5.37 6.95
C TYR A 17 -0.29 4.96 8.40
N TYR A 18 0.15 5.79 9.34
CA TYR A 18 0.03 5.53 10.77
C TYR A 18 -0.98 6.49 11.42
N GLY A 19 -1.68 6.00 12.46
CA GLY A 19 -2.62 6.81 13.22
C GLY A 19 -3.71 6.01 13.93
N PRO A 20 -4.55 6.64 14.78
CA PRO A 20 -5.61 6.00 15.55
C PRO A 20 -6.67 5.29 14.69
N GLY A 21 -7.46 4.40 15.30
CA GLY A 21 -8.62 3.81 14.62
C GLY A 21 -9.54 4.88 14.01
N ARG A 22 -10.10 4.60 12.82
CA ARG A 22 -10.99 5.53 12.07
C ARG A 22 -10.37 6.88 11.66
N SER A 23 -9.05 7.05 11.73
CA SER A 23 -8.36 8.29 11.32
C SER A 23 -8.26 8.52 9.79
N GLY A 24 -9.00 7.76 8.96
CA GLY A 24 -9.02 7.94 7.50
C GLY A 24 -7.87 7.29 6.69
N LYS A 25 -7.05 6.42 7.30
CA LYS A 25 -5.94 5.73 6.60
C LYS A 25 -6.39 4.96 5.35
N THR A 26 -7.35 4.06 5.52
CA THR A 26 -7.94 3.25 4.43
C THR A 26 -8.58 4.13 3.36
N THR A 27 -9.27 5.20 3.76
CA THR A 27 -9.84 6.19 2.81
C THR A 27 -8.76 6.82 1.93
N ASN A 28 -7.59 7.14 2.51
CA ASN A 28 -6.49 7.71 1.75
C ASN A 28 -5.94 6.71 0.71
N LEU A 29 -5.74 5.45 1.11
CA LEU A 29 -5.31 4.37 0.21
C LEU A 29 -6.28 4.16 -0.96
N HIS A 30 -7.60 4.12 -0.70
CA HIS A 30 -8.60 4.03 -1.77
C HIS A 30 -8.61 5.25 -2.71
N TYR A 31 -8.46 6.46 -2.16
CA TYR A 31 -8.39 7.67 -2.97
C TYR A 31 -7.18 7.66 -3.89
N VAL A 32 -6.00 7.33 -3.37
CA VAL A 32 -4.77 7.20 -4.17
C VAL A 32 -4.95 6.10 -5.21
N TYR A 33 -5.42 4.91 -4.81
CA TYR A 33 -5.67 3.80 -5.74
C TYR A 33 -6.52 4.22 -6.93
N GLY A 34 -7.66 4.88 -6.68
CA GLY A 34 -8.59 5.37 -7.70
C GLY A 34 -8.00 6.39 -8.67
N ARG A 35 -6.93 7.09 -8.30
CA ARG A 35 -6.27 8.12 -9.12
C ARG A 35 -5.05 7.61 -9.89
N VAL A 36 -4.51 6.45 -9.54
CA VAL A 36 -3.40 5.82 -10.28
C VAL A 36 -3.96 5.11 -11.51
N PRO A 37 -3.33 5.23 -12.70
CA PRO A 37 -3.73 4.49 -13.89
C PRO A 37 -3.74 2.97 -13.66
N GLU A 38 -4.68 2.26 -14.27
CA GLU A 38 -4.82 0.79 -14.10
C GLU A 38 -3.57 0.01 -14.51
N THR A 39 -2.86 0.51 -15.51
CA THR A 39 -1.59 -0.07 -16.00
C THR A 39 -0.44 0.06 -15.00
N ARG A 40 -0.60 0.88 -13.94
CA ARG A 40 0.44 1.26 -12.97
C ARG A 40 0.09 0.92 -11.53
N ARG A 41 -1.07 0.31 -11.29
CA ARG A 41 -1.48 -0.14 -9.96
C ARG A 41 -1.67 -1.64 -9.96
N GLY A 42 -1.06 -2.34 -9.00
CA GLY A 42 -1.42 -3.73 -8.74
C GLY A 42 -2.75 -3.83 -7.99
N ARG A 43 -3.17 -5.05 -7.64
CA ARG A 43 -4.40 -5.26 -6.87
C ARG A 43 -4.22 -4.70 -5.45
N MET A 44 -5.24 -4.00 -4.96
CA MET A 44 -5.32 -3.66 -3.55
C MET A 44 -5.54 -4.95 -2.74
N VAL A 45 -4.67 -5.20 -1.77
CA VAL A 45 -4.74 -6.39 -0.91
C VAL A 45 -5.09 -5.94 0.50
N SER A 46 -6.20 -6.43 1.03
CA SER A 46 -6.59 -6.24 2.43
C SER A 46 -6.42 -7.57 3.16
N LEU A 47 -5.52 -7.61 4.13
CA LEU A 47 -5.38 -8.74 5.04
C LEU A 47 -6.20 -8.44 6.29
N ALA A 48 -7.12 -9.33 6.65
CA ALA A 48 -7.92 -9.27 7.85
C ALA A 48 -7.76 -10.60 8.60
N THR A 49 -6.99 -10.61 9.69
CA THR A 49 -6.84 -11.79 10.54
C THR A 49 -8.09 -11.99 11.41
N GLN A 50 -8.66 -13.20 11.40
CA GLN A 50 -9.94 -13.54 12.06
C GLN A 50 -9.85 -13.60 13.60
N THR A 51 -8.65 -13.63 14.18
CA THR A 51 -8.47 -13.91 15.61
C THR A 51 -7.57 -12.86 16.26
N ASP A 52 -8.17 -12.01 17.09
CA ASP A 52 -7.60 -11.17 18.17
C ASP A 52 -6.37 -10.28 17.93
N ARG A 53 -5.88 -10.14 16.70
CA ARG A 53 -5.02 -9.03 16.31
C ARG A 53 -5.55 -8.43 15.02
N THR A 54 -6.15 -7.25 15.13
CA THR A 54 -6.61 -6.39 14.04
C THR A 54 -5.42 -5.87 13.21
N LEU A 55 -4.67 -6.76 12.56
CA LEU A 55 -3.83 -6.39 11.43
C LEU A 55 -4.75 -6.21 10.24
N PHE A 56 -5.40 -5.05 10.18
CA PHE A 56 -5.99 -4.52 8.95
C PHE A 56 -4.92 -3.67 8.29
N PHE A 57 -4.41 -4.14 7.16
CA PHE A 57 -3.57 -3.32 6.30
C PHE A 57 -4.00 -3.47 4.86
N ASP A 58 -4.21 -2.32 4.22
CA ASP A 58 -4.41 -2.22 2.78
C ASP A 58 -3.03 -2.00 2.16
N PHE A 59 -2.62 -2.93 1.30
CA PHE A 59 -1.38 -2.82 0.54
C PHE A 59 -1.70 -2.33 -0.87
N LEU A 60 -1.02 -1.27 -1.29
CA LEU A 60 -1.16 -0.66 -2.60
C LEU A 60 0.20 -0.65 -3.32
N PRO A 61 0.49 -1.69 -4.14
CA PRO A 61 1.65 -1.68 -5.01
C PRO A 61 1.39 -0.73 -6.18
N ILE A 62 2.27 0.27 -6.31
CA ILE A 62 2.26 1.24 -7.41
C ILE A 62 3.59 1.11 -8.14
N ASP A 63 3.49 1.03 -9.46
CA ASP A 63 4.60 1.17 -10.37
C ASP A 63 4.61 2.60 -10.93
N LEU A 64 5.76 3.27 -10.87
CA LEU A 64 5.91 4.66 -11.29
C LEU A 64 6.63 4.81 -12.63
N GLY A 65 7.09 3.71 -13.26
CA GLY A 65 7.78 3.74 -14.55
C GLY A 65 8.68 2.55 -14.79
#